data_AF-A0A9D4QXB7-F1
#
_entry.id   AF-A0A9D4QXB7-F1
#
_cell.length_a   1.000
_cell.length_b   1.000
_cell.length_c   1.000
_cell.angle_alpha   90.00
_cell.angle_beta   90.00
_cell.angle_gamma   90.00
#
_symmetry.space_group_name_H-M   'P 1'
#
loop_
_entity.id
_entity.type
_entity.pdbx_description
1 polymer ?
#
loop_
_entity_poly.entity_id
_entity_poly.type
_entity_poly.pdbx_seq_one_letter_code
_entity_poly.pdbx_strand_id
1 'polypeptide(L)'
;MEENSLLIGPLSVFWRWYIYALHGYATEIIFTAGWEFVFNLNWKLMGNTSIWIMPIYGISGLVCEQIYIACKSRGMPLILRGFVYLAWTYIWEFSSGFVLKQFDLCPWDYSHYEGDFMGLITLEYAPLWYLLGLMLDLIVLPLTRQLYWGPTHDDFNVLKKQD
;
A
#
# COMPACT_ATOMS: atom_id res chain seq x y z
N MET A 1 -5.70 -18.87 -34.55
CA MET A 1 -4.71 -17.78 -34.41
C MET A 1 -5.19 -16.64 -33.51
N GLU A 2 -6.26 -16.83 -32.72
CA GLU A 2 -6.90 -15.75 -31.94
C GLU A 2 -6.80 -15.92 -30.41
N GLU A 3 -6.32 -17.07 -29.93
CA GLU A 3 -6.33 -17.39 -28.49
C GLU A 3 -5.03 -17.00 -27.75
N ASN A 4 -3.90 -16.86 -28.48
CA ASN A 4 -2.58 -16.57 -27.90
C ASN A 4 -2.28 -15.07 -27.71
N SER A 5 -3.19 -14.17 -28.10
CA SER A 5 -3.02 -12.71 -27.87
C SER A 5 -3.50 -12.25 -26.49
N LEU A 6 -4.15 -13.13 -25.73
CA LEU A 6 -4.82 -12.80 -24.46
C LEU A 6 -3.92 -12.84 -23.21
N LEU A 7 -2.68 -13.32 -23.31
CA LEU A 7 -1.80 -13.52 -22.16
C LEU A 7 -0.78 -12.41 -21.93
N ILE A 8 -0.63 -11.47 -22.87
CA ILE A 8 0.25 -10.30 -22.70
C ILE A 8 -0.63 -9.09 -22.41
N GLY A 9 -0.75 -8.76 -21.13
CA GLY A 9 -1.63 -7.67 -20.69
C GLY A 9 -1.21 -7.09 -19.34
N PRO A 10 -1.67 -5.88 -19.01
CA PRO A 10 -1.38 -5.28 -17.70
C PRO A 10 -1.97 -6.16 -16.59
N LEU A 11 -1.36 -6.11 -15.40
CA LEU A 11 -1.91 -6.86 -14.26
C LEU A 11 -3.37 -6.50 -14.02
N SER A 12 -4.20 -7.51 -13.73
CA SER A 12 -5.59 -7.27 -13.35
C SER A 12 -5.66 -6.51 -12.02
N VAL A 13 -6.82 -5.90 -11.73
CA VAL A 13 -7.06 -5.17 -10.47
C VAL A 13 -6.77 -6.04 -9.24
N PHE A 14 -7.13 -7.33 -9.30
CA PHE A 14 -6.88 -8.28 -8.21
C PHE A 14 -5.38 -8.44 -7.92
N TRP A 15 -4.55 -8.57 -8.95
CA TRP A 15 -3.11 -8.75 -8.78
C TRP A 15 -2.41 -7.47 -8.31
N ARG A 16 -2.89 -6.30 -8.75
CA ARG A 16 -2.40 -5.02 -8.21
C ARG A 16 -2.80 -4.87 -6.74
N TRP A 17 -4.05 -5.19 -6.39
CA TRP A 17 -4.50 -5.25 -4.98
C TRP A 17 -3.62 -6.17 -4.14
N TYR A 18 -3.30 -7.37 -4.64
CA TYR A 18 -2.45 -8.33 -3.93
C TYR A 18 -1.04 -7.77 -3.68
N ILE A 19 -0.43 -7.11 -4.68
CA ILE A 19 0.87 -6.46 -4.52
C ILE A 19 0.80 -5.34 -3.48
N TYR A 20 -0.21 -4.48 -3.53
CA TYR A 20 -0.38 -3.40 -2.56
C TYR A 20 -0.64 -3.95 -1.14
N ALA A 21 -1.42 -5.02 -1.01
CA ALA A 21 -1.67 -5.68 0.26
C ALA A 21 -0.38 -6.26 0.85
N LEU A 22 0.42 -6.97 0.06
CA LEU A 22 1.70 -7.51 0.52
C LEU A 22 2.70 -6.41 0.87
N HIS A 23 2.80 -5.37 0.05
CA HIS A 23 3.68 -4.24 0.32
C HIS A 23 3.31 -3.56 1.63
N GLY A 24 2.03 -3.20 1.81
CA GLY A 24 1.54 -2.60 3.05
C GLY A 24 1.74 -3.48 4.27
N TYR A 25 1.46 -4.78 4.15
CA TYR A 25 1.67 -5.74 5.23
C TYR A 25 3.15 -5.86 5.63
N ALA A 26 4.06 -5.88 4.65
CA ALA A 26 5.50 -5.86 4.91
C ALA A 26 5.94 -4.54 5.56
N THR A 27 5.43 -3.40 5.09
CA THR A 27 5.69 -2.08 5.70
C THR A 27 5.27 -2.04 7.16
N GLU A 28 4.08 -2.56 7.49
CA GLU A 28 3.56 -2.60 8.86
C GLU A 28 4.42 -3.48 9.79
N ILE A 29 4.84 -4.66 9.31
CA ILE A 29 5.77 -5.53 10.06
C ILE A 29 7.10 -4.83 10.32
N ILE A 30 7.66 -4.16 9.30
CA ILE A 30 8.91 -3.41 9.45
C ILE A 30 8.74 -2.24 10.43
N PHE A 31 7.62 -1.52 10.35
CA PHE A 31 7.31 -0.41 11.24
C PHE A 31 7.23 -0.87 12.70
N THR A 32 6.43 -1.90 12.98
CA THR A 32 6.26 -2.43 14.34
C THR A 32 7.55 -3.04 14.89
N ALA A 33 8.37 -3.69 14.05
CA ALA A 33 9.71 -4.14 14.40
C ALA A 33 10.63 -2.97 14.80
N GLY A 34 10.58 -1.86 14.04
CA GLY A 34 11.32 -0.65 14.33
C GLY A 34 10.90 -0.01 15.65
N TRP A 35 9.60 0.06 15.93
CA TRP A 35 9.07 0.53 17.21
C TRP A 35 9.52 -0.34 18.38
N GLU A 36 9.45 -1.66 18.24
CA GLU A 36 9.96 -2.59 19.26
C GLU A 36 11.45 -2.37 19.55
N PHE A 37 12.25 -2.11 18.51
CA PHE A 37 13.66 -1.79 18.69
C PHE A 37 13.90 -0.44 19.37
N VAL A 38 13.17 0.62 18.97
CA VAL A 38 13.36 1.96 19.53
C VAL A 38 13.02 2.00 21.02
N PHE A 39 11.92 1.37 21.43
CA PHE A 39 11.46 1.42 22.82
C PHE A 39 12.12 0.37 23.73
N ASN A 40 12.38 -0.83 23.21
CA ASN A 40 12.87 -1.95 24.03
C ASN A 40 14.34 -2.34 23.73
N LEU A 41 15.01 -1.70 22.77
CA LEU A 41 16.35 -2.04 22.28
C LEU A 41 16.50 -3.53 21.92
N ASN A 42 15.39 -4.13 21.48
CA ASN A 42 15.30 -5.54 21.16
C ASN A 42 15.81 -5.79 19.75
N TRP A 43 17.08 -6.19 19.64
CA TRP A 43 17.75 -6.50 18.37
C TRP A 43 17.14 -7.67 17.59
N LYS A 44 16.19 -8.40 18.16
CA LYS A 44 15.44 -9.41 17.41
C LYS A 44 14.49 -8.81 16.39
N LEU A 45 14.15 -7.51 16.51
CA LEU A 45 13.33 -6.77 15.53
C LEU A 45 12.02 -7.52 15.18
N MET A 46 11.32 -7.98 16.21
CA MET A 46 10.07 -8.72 16.05
C MET A 46 8.95 -7.76 15.68
N GLY A 47 8.54 -7.77 14.41
CA GLY A 47 7.35 -7.08 13.92
C GLY A 47 6.11 -7.94 14.04
N ASN A 48 5.00 -7.35 14.49
CA ASN A 48 3.73 -8.03 14.65
C ASN A 48 2.63 -7.19 14.04
N THR A 49 1.69 -7.82 13.34
CA THR A 49 0.56 -7.12 12.74
C THR A 49 -0.65 -8.06 12.60
N SER A 50 -1.81 -7.46 12.33
CA SER A 50 -3.07 -8.18 12.12
C SER A 50 -3.28 -8.50 10.65
N ILE A 51 -3.93 -9.64 10.36
CA ILE A 51 -4.29 -10.00 8.98
C ILE A 51 -5.23 -8.98 8.32
N TRP A 52 -6.00 -8.22 9.12
CA TRP A 52 -6.88 -7.15 8.65
C TRP A 52 -6.13 -6.01 7.95
N ILE A 53 -4.83 -5.85 8.21
CA ILE A 53 -3.97 -4.88 7.51
C ILE A 53 -3.90 -5.19 6.01
N MET A 54 -3.93 -6.46 5.59
CA MET A 54 -3.86 -6.82 4.17
C MET A 54 -5.00 -6.18 3.34
N PRO A 55 -6.30 -6.40 3.65
CA PRO A 55 -7.37 -5.76 2.89
C PRO A 55 -7.38 -4.23 3.01
N ILE A 56 -7.03 -3.67 4.18
CA ILE A 56 -6.98 -2.21 4.39
C ILE A 56 -5.96 -1.57 3.44
N TYR A 57 -4.72 -2.08 3.44
CA TYR A 57 -3.64 -1.53 2.61
C TYR A 57 -3.83 -1.87 1.13
N GLY A 58 -4.33 -3.05 0.79
CA GLY A 58 -4.62 -3.43 -0.59
C GLY A 58 -5.65 -2.51 -1.25
N ILE A 59 -6.75 -2.22 -0.53
CA ILE A 59 -7.79 -1.29 -1.03
C ILE A 59 -7.24 0.13 -1.09
N SER A 60 -6.53 0.59 -0.04
CA SER A 60 -5.91 1.91 -0.03
C SER A 60 -4.96 2.10 -1.22
N GLY A 61 -4.12 1.10 -1.51
CA GLY A 61 -3.18 1.13 -2.63
C GLY A 61 -3.87 1.29 -3.99
N LEU A 62 -5.01 0.60 -4.20
CA LEU A 62 -5.82 0.80 -5.41
C LEU A 62 -6.39 2.22 -5.51
N VAL A 63 -6.83 2.81 -4.40
CA VAL A 63 -7.31 4.21 -4.40
C VAL A 63 -6.15 5.18 -4.64
N CYS A 64 -5.01 4.98 -3.99
CA CYS A 64 -3.78 5.73 -4.20
C CYS A 64 -3.32 5.67 -5.66
N GLU A 65 -3.49 4.53 -6.34
CA GLU A 65 -3.24 4.41 -7.78
C GLU A 65 -4.11 5.37 -8.61
N GLN A 66 -5.40 5.51 -8.27
CA GLN A 66 -6.29 6.45 -8.94
C GLN A 66 -5.94 7.91 -8.61
N ILE A 67 -5.63 8.20 -7.34
CA ILE A 67 -5.14 9.52 -6.90
C ILE A 67 -3.87 9.89 -7.68
N TYR A 68 -2.93 8.96 -7.80
CA TYR A 68 -1.68 9.14 -8.54
C TYR A 68 -1.94 9.53 -10.00
N ILE A 69 -2.82 8.81 -10.69
CA ILE A 69 -3.17 9.09 -12.09
C ILE A 69 -3.82 10.48 -12.20
N ALA A 70 -4.78 10.80 -11.32
CA ALA A 70 -5.48 12.08 -11.33
C ALA A 70 -4.57 13.28 -11.00
N CYS A 71 -3.63 13.13 -10.07
CA CYS A 71 -2.67 14.16 -9.75
C CYS A 71 -1.65 14.38 -10.87
N LYS A 72 -1.14 13.30 -11.48
CA LYS A 72 -0.19 13.37 -12.59
C LYS A 72 -0.81 13.99 -13.84
N SER A 73 -2.05 13.63 -14.18
CA SER A 73 -2.74 14.20 -15.35
C SER A 73 -2.99 15.71 -15.21
N ARG A 74 -3.07 16.21 -13.98
CA ARG A 74 -3.20 17.65 -13.65
C ARG A 74 -1.86 18.37 -13.49
N GLY A 75 -0.73 17.71 -13.73
CA GLY A 75 0.60 18.31 -13.58
C GLY A 75 0.93 18.70 -12.13
N MET A 76 0.29 18.07 -11.14
CA MET A 76 0.47 18.44 -9.73
C MET A 76 1.91 18.17 -9.26
N PRO A 77 2.58 19.13 -8.60
CA PRO A 77 3.93 18.94 -8.10
C PRO A 77 3.98 17.89 -6.98
N LEU A 78 5.13 17.22 -6.84
CA LEU A 78 5.33 16.11 -5.91
C LEU A 78 4.99 16.47 -4.46
N ILE A 79 5.35 17.68 -4.01
CA ILE A 79 5.09 18.15 -2.65
C ILE A 79 3.59 18.18 -2.36
N LEU A 80 2.77 18.73 -3.27
CA LEU A 80 1.31 18.76 -3.09
C LEU A 80 0.70 17.36 -3.11
N ARG A 81 1.26 16.44 -3.91
CA ARG A 81 0.82 15.04 -3.93
C ARG A 81 1.05 14.35 -2.58
N GLY A 82 2.18 14.64 -1.92
CA GLY A 82 2.44 14.17 -0.55
C GLY A 82 1.33 14.56 0.42
N PHE A 83 0.84 15.81 0.37
CA PHE A 83 -0.28 16.25 1.21
C PHE A 83 -1.61 15.59 0.85
N VAL A 84 -1.84 15.28 -0.44
CA VAL A 84 -3.03 14.53 -0.87
C VAL A 84 -2.99 13.11 -0.31
N TYR A 85 -1.84 12.42 -0.37
CA TYR A 85 -1.73 11.09 0.24
C TYR A 85 -1.86 11.15 1.76
N LEU A 86 -1.26 12.15 2.41
CA LEU A 86 -1.40 12.34 3.85
C LEU A 86 -2.88 12.46 4.26
N ALA A 87 -3.63 13.32 3.56
CA ALA A 87 -5.06 13.50 3.80
C ALA A 87 -5.84 12.20 3.55
N TRP A 88 -5.56 11.50 2.46
CA TRP A 88 -6.17 10.20 2.15
C TRP A 88 -5.88 9.15 3.24
N THR A 89 -4.62 9.04 3.67
CA THR A 89 -4.20 8.08 4.69
C THR A 89 -4.96 8.31 5.99
N TYR A 90 -5.08 9.55 6.47
CA TYR A 90 -5.86 9.83 7.68
C TYR A 90 -7.35 9.50 7.55
N ILE A 91 -7.96 9.83 6.41
CA ILE A 91 -9.36 9.48 6.15
C ILE A 91 -9.54 7.96 6.15
N TRP A 92 -8.64 7.25 5.48
CA TRP A 92 -8.70 5.80 5.33
C TRP A 92 -8.40 5.04 6.63
N GLU A 93 -7.37 5.47 7.36
CA GLU A 93 -7.00 4.94 8.68
C GLU A 93 -8.16 5.15 9.66
N PHE A 94 -8.67 6.38 9.79
CA PHE A 94 -9.80 6.64 10.67
C PHE A 94 -11.04 5.81 10.31
N SER A 95 -11.42 5.79 9.03
CA SER A 95 -12.64 5.09 8.61
C SER A 95 -12.54 3.57 8.78
N SER A 96 -11.41 2.97 8.39
CA SER A 96 -11.18 1.53 8.58
C SER A 96 -11.08 1.14 10.06
N GLY A 97 -10.35 1.92 10.85
CA GLY A 97 -10.25 1.73 12.29
C GLY A 97 -11.60 1.88 12.99
N PHE A 98 -12.40 2.87 12.61
CA PHE A 98 -13.73 3.11 13.16
C PHE A 98 -14.67 1.92 12.92
N VAL A 99 -14.66 1.36 11.70
CA VAL A 99 -15.44 0.16 11.35
C VAL A 99 -14.97 -1.05 12.14
N LEU A 100 -13.66 -1.32 12.18
CA LEU A 100 -13.10 -2.47 12.90
C LEU A 100 -13.31 -2.38 14.40
N LYS A 101 -13.28 -1.17 14.97
CA LYS A 101 -13.52 -0.93 16.41
C LYS A 101 -14.94 -1.32 16.82
N GLN A 102 -15.92 -1.31 15.91
CA GLN A 102 -17.28 -1.80 16.21
C GLN A 102 -17.34 -3.31 16.50
N PHE A 103 -16.32 -4.06 16.06
CA PHE A 103 -16.24 -5.51 16.20
C PHE A 103 -15.08 -5.96 17.10
N ASP A 104 -14.40 -5.03 17.77
CA ASP A 104 -13.18 -5.29 18.56
C ASP A 104 -12.03 -5.89 17.73
N LEU A 105 -11.92 -5.45 16.46
CA LEU A 105 -10.94 -5.95 15.49
C LEU A 105 -9.87 -4.92 15.12
N CYS A 106 -9.96 -3.69 15.64
CA CYS A 106 -9.04 -2.60 15.30
C CYS A 106 -7.63 -2.93 15.81
N PRO A 107 -6.63 -3.11 14.92
CA PRO A 107 -5.34 -3.62 15.34
C PRO A 107 -4.37 -2.55 15.86
N TRP A 108 -4.79 -1.28 15.87
CA TRP A 108 -4.04 -0.17 16.44
C TRP A 108 -4.90 0.60 17.45
N ASP A 109 -4.21 1.24 18.40
CA ASP A 109 -4.78 2.17 19.36
C ASP A 109 -3.77 3.27 19.69
N TYR A 110 -4.12 4.51 19.35
CA TYR A 110 -3.30 5.70 19.53
C TYR A 110 -3.67 6.53 20.77
N SER A 111 -4.54 6.05 21.66
CA SER A 111 -5.02 6.79 22.84
C SER A 111 -3.92 7.21 23.83
N HIS A 112 -2.68 6.78 23.62
CA HIS A 112 -1.50 7.14 24.41
C HIS A 112 -0.78 8.39 23.89
N TYR A 113 -1.16 8.91 22.71
CA TYR A 113 -0.61 10.14 22.13
C TYR A 113 -1.47 11.35 22.52
N GLU A 114 -0.86 12.52 22.77
CA GLU A 114 -1.61 13.73 23.14
C GLU A 114 -2.41 14.31 21.96
N GLY A 115 -1.99 14.01 20.73
CA GLY A 115 -2.62 14.43 19.48
C GLY A 115 -3.55 13.40 18.85
N ASP A 116 -4.05 12.43 19.63
CA ASP A 116 -4.95 11.40 19.13
C ASP A 116 -6.37 11.91 18.86
N PHE A 117 -7.07 11.25 17.95
CA PHE A 117 -8.50 11.40 17.77
C PHE A 117 -9.19 10.04 17.85
N MET A 118 -9.96 9.84 18.94
CA MET A 118 -10.69 8.61 19.27
C MET A 118 -9.82 7.35 19.40
N GLY A 119 -8.51 7.52 19.60
CA GLY A 119 -7.50 6.47 19.55
C GLY A 119 -7.31 5.86 18.15
N LEU A 120 -7.90 6.45 17.10
CA LEU A 120 -7.92 5.86 15.75
C LEU A 120 -6.92 6.50 14.80
N ILE A 121 -6.58 7.76 15.00
CA ILE A 121 -5.53 8.48 14.27
C ILE A 121 -4.74 9.35 15.25
N THR A 122 -3.48 9.66 14.92
CA THR A 122 -2.64 10.61 15.68
C THR A 122 -1.92 11.58 14.74
N LEU A 123 -1.89 12.87 15.07
CA LEU A 123 -1.17 13.88 14.29
C LEU A 123 0.35 13.70 14.33
N GLU A 124 0.87 13.01 15.34
CA GLU A 124 2.31 12.76 15.50
C GLU A 124 2.87 11.92 14.36
N TYR A 125 2.04 11.08 13.72
CA TYR A 125 2.44 10.25 12.58
C TYR A 125 2.36 10.97 11.23
N ALA A 126 1.92 12.24 11.19
CA ALA A 126 1.78 12.97 9.94
C ALA A 126 3.08 13.03 9.10
N PRO A 127 4.28 13.27 9.69
CA PRO A 127 5.53 13.23 8.92
C PRO A 127 5.81 11.85 8.33
N LEU A 128 5.54 10.77 9.08
CA LEU A 128 5.74 9.40 8.63
C LEU A 128 4.80 9.07 7.47
N TRP A 129 3.52 9.39 7.61
CA TRP A 129 2.52 9.17 6.57
C TRP A 129 2.80 9.97 5.30
N TYR A 130 3.27 11.21 5.43
CA TYR A 130 3.67 12.02 4.29
C TYR A 130 4.86 11.40 3.54
N LEU A 131 5.90 10.97 4.26
CA LEU A 131 7.07 10.33 3.65
C LEU A 131 6.71 8.98 3.00
N LEU A 132 5.87 8.18 3.65
CA LEU A 132 5.41 6.92 3.09
C LEU A 132 4.55 7.15 1.83
N GLY A 133 3.71 8.18 1.82
CA GLY A 133 2.95 8.60 0.65
C GLY A 133 3.86 9.00 -0.53
N LEU A 134 4.95 9.71 -0.26
CA LEU A 134 5.96 10.04 -1.29
C LEU A 134 6.71 8.80 -1.80
N MET A 135 7.06 7.85 -0.91
CA MET A 135 7.68 6.58 -1.31
C MET A 135 6.74 5.76 -2.20
N LEU A 136 5.47 5.67 -1.81
CA LEU A 136 4.41 5.01 -2.57
C LEU A 136 4.29 5.64 -3.97
N ASP A 137 4.30 6.97 -4.05
CA ASP A 137 4.22 7.73 -5.29
C ASP A 137 5.41 7.53 -6.23
N LEU A 138 6.63 7.56 -5.69
CA LEU A 138 7.85 7.54 -6.48
C LEU A 138 8.25 6.14 -6.92
N ILE A 139 7.91 5.12 -6.13
CA ILE A 139 8.45 3.77 -6.29
C ILE A 139 7.31 2.79 -6.57
N VAL A 140 6.42 2.59 -5.61
CA VAL A 140 5.50 1.44 -5.61
C VAL A 140 4.47 1.56 -6.73
N LEU A 141 3.81 2.71 -6.85
CA LEU A 141 2.77 2.96 -7.84
C LEU A 141 3.30 2.91 -9.29
N PRO A 142 4.37 3.63 -9.67
CA PRO A 142 4.88 3.55 -11.04
C PRO A 142 5.41 2.16 -11.38
N LEU A 143 6.09 1.48 -10.46
CA LEU A 143 6.60 0.13 -10.73
C LEU A 143 5.47 -0.89 -10.87
N THR A 144 4.49 -0.88 -9.98
CA THR A 144 3.34 -1.81 -10.05
C THR A 144 2.54 -1.63 -11.33
N ARG A 145 2.39 -0.39 -11.81
CA ARG A 145 1.71 -0.08 -13.08
C ARG A 145 2.52 -0.44 -14.32
N GLN A 146 3.83 -0.64 -14.19
CA GLN A 146 4.69 -1.11 -15.28
C GLN A 146 4.76 -2.63 -15.37
N LEU A 147 4.13 -3.36 -14.45
CA LEU A 147 4.06 -4.82 -14.50
C LEU A 147 3.03 -5.28 -15.54
N TYR A 148 3.41 -6.30 -16.31
CA TYR A 148 2.58 -6.98 -17.30
C TYR A 148 2.79 -8.49 -17.17
N TRP A 149 1.79 -9.26 -17.57
CA TRP A 149 1.96 -10.69 -17.78
C TRP A 149 2.91 -10.93 -18.96
N GLY A 150 3.92 -11.75 -18.73
CA GLY A 150 4.80 -12.25 -19.77
C GLY A 150 4.20 -13.48 -20.47
N PRO A 151 4.75 -13.88 -21.62
CA PRO A 151 4.38 -15.14 -22.27
C PRO A 151 4.61 -16.30 -21.31
N THR A 152 3.71 -17.28 -21.32
CA THR A 152 3.94 -18.51 -20.56
C THR A 152 5.10 -19.31 -21.18
N HIS A 153 5.63 -20.28 -20.44
CA HIS A 153 6.71 -21.14 -20.96
C HIS A 153 6.30 -21.86 -22.26
N ASP A 154 5.02 -22.22 -22.38
CA ASP A 154 4.49 -22.85 -23.60
C ASP A 154 4.40 -21.85 -24.76
N ASP A 155 3.99 -20.60 -24.49
CA ASP A 155 4.00 -19.52 -25.48
C ASP A 155 5.41 -19.21 -26.00
N PHE A 156 6.41 -19.19 -25.11
CA PHE A 156 7.81 -19.00 -25.48
C PHE A 156 8.32 -20.08 -26.45
N ASN A 157 7.93 -21.34 -26.24
CA ASN A 157 8.33 -22.45 -27.13
C ASN A 157 7.61 -22.41 -28.47
N VAL A 158 6.39 -21.88 -28.53
CA VAL A 158 5.68 -21.63 -29.79
C VAL A 158 6.33 -20.49 -30.56
N LEU A 159 6.66 -19.37 -29.89
CA LEU A 159 7.36 -18.24 -30.51
C LEU A 159 8.72 -18.65 -31.09
N LYS A 160 9.49 -19.45 -30.35
CA LYS A 160 10.81 -19.94 -30.80
C LYS A 160 10.76 -20.94 -31.98
N LYS A 161 9.61 -21.57 -32.24
CA LYS A 161 9.44 -22.49 -33.38
C LYS A 161 9.04 -21.77 -34.69
N GLN A 162 8.74 -20.47 -34.62
CA GLN A 162 8.36 -19.65 -35.77
C GLN A 162 9.53 -18.87 -36.38
N ASP A 163 10.70 -18.87 -35.71
CA ASP A 163 12.00 -18.35 -36.19
C ASP A 163 12.87 -19.48 -36.76
#